data_AF-A0A452YJL5-F1
#
_entry.id   AF-A0A452YJL5-F1
#
_cell.length_a   1.000
_cell.length_b   1.000
_cell.length_c   1.000
_cell.angle_alpha   90.00
_cell.angle_beta   90.00
_cell.angle_gamma   90.00
#
_symmetry.space_group_name_H-M   'P 1'
#
loop_
_entity.id
_entity.type
_entity.pdbx_description
1 polymer ?
#
loop_
_entity_poly.entity_id
_entity_poly.type
_entity_poly.pdbx_seq_one_letter_code
_entity_poly.pdbx_strand_id
1 'polypeptide(L)'
;MAKYLQILELEEPIARLKVVHVAGTKGKGSTCTFAESILRSCGFRTGLFTSPHLIDVRERFRLDGLDISEEKFIRYFWWCWNKLKVKTGDDIPMPAYFRFLALLAFKIFSDEQQVDVAVLEVGLGGKYDATNVVKAPVVCGISSLGYDHMEILGNSLVEIAGEKAGILKKGVPAYTVPQPEVAMSVLKQRASELGVSIRIVPPLDPRQLEDQPLGLHGEHQYMNAGLAVALANTWLERQGHLDRIHVKDHGTLPDQFIKGLSIACLQGRAQIVPDLQVSSECKDTSCPLVFYLDGAHSPESMEICAKWFSHVTKKDAAQPGPLEQRRSGINSKKILLFNCMSVRDPQILLPRLLDTCAQKGTST
;
A
#
# COMPACT_ATOMS: atom_id res chain seq x y z
N MET A 1 19.72 -14.45 -1.17
CA MET A 1 19.16 -13.87 0.07
C MET A 1 19.74 -14.56 1.31
N ALA A 2 19.69 -15.90 1.43
CA ALA A 2 20.24 -16.64 2.57
C ALA A 2 21.68 -16.22 2.98
N LYS A 3 22.63 -16.18 2.02
CA LYS A 3 24.01 -15.72 2.28
C LYS A 3 24.06 -14.32 2.93
N TYR A 4 23.22 -13.38 2.49
CA TYR A 4 23.18 -12.04 3.09
C TYR A 4 22.58 -12.03 4.48
N LEU A 5 21.56 -12.85 4.73
CA LEU A 5 20.98 -13.02 6.06
C LEU A 5 22.00 -13.58 7.05
N GLN A 6 22.83 -14.53 6.60
CA GLN A 6 23.92 -15.08 7.40
C GLN A 6 25.00 -14.02 7.69
N ILE A 7 25.44 -13.25 6.68
CA ILE A 7 26.42 -12.16 6.86
C ILE A 7 25.92 -11.11 7.87
N LEU A 8 24.63 -10.82 7.85
CA LEU A 8 24.00 -9.85 8.74
C LEU A 8 23.45 -10.47 10.02
N GLU A 9 23.55 -11.78 10.22
CA GLU A 9 23.02 -12.47 11.41
C GLU A 9 21.50 -12.20 11.61
N LEU A 10 20.74 -12.09 10.52
CA LEU A 10 19.31 -11.71 10.53
C LEU A 10 18.34 -12.90 10.52
N GLU A 11 18.82 -14.14 10.44
CA GLU A 11 17.96 -15.33 10.35
C GLU A 11 17.05 -15.49 11.58
N GLU A 12 17.64 -15.45 12.78
CA GLU A 12 16.92 -15.51 14.05
C GLU A 12 16.05 -14.26 14.31
N PRO A 13 16.56 -13.02 14.12
CA PRO A 13 15.73 -11.82 14.21
C PRO A 13 14.47 -11.88 13.34
N ILE A 14 14.59 -12.27 12.06
CA ILE A 14 13.45 -12.37 11.14
C ILE A 14 12.46 -13.44 11.59
N ALA A 15 12.93 -14.57 12.12
CA ALA A 15 12.06 -15.64 12.60
C ALA A 15 11.18 -15.22 13.79
N ARG A 16 11.60 -14.19 14.55
CA ARG A 16 10.83 -13.65 15.70
C ARG A 16 9.78 -12.62 15.29
N LEU A 17 9.92 -11.99 14.12
CA LEU A 17 8.98 -10.97 13.64
C LEU A 17 7.59 -11.57 13.40
N LYS A 18 6.55 -10.86 13.83
CA LYS A 18 5.15 -11.22 13.56
C LYS A 18 4.69 -10.53 12.28
N VAL A 19 4.89 -11.21 11.15
CA VAL A 19 4.76 -10.59 9.83
C VAL A 19 3.35 -10.70 9.25
N VAL A 20 2.84 -9.60 8.70
CA VAL A 20 1.75 -9.57 7.70
C VAL A 20 2.40 -9.40 6.33
N HIS A 21 2.23 -10.35 5.41
CA HIS A 21 2.95 -10.34 4.12
C HIS A 21 1.99 -10.17 2.95
N VAL A 22 2.18 -9.15 2.12
CA VAL A 22 1.23 -8.79 1.06
C VAL A 22 1.90 -8.74 -0.31
N ALA A 23 1.38 -9.53 -1.25
CA ALA A 23 1.72 -9.48 -2.67
C ALA A 23 0.51 -9.05 -3.52
N GLY A 24 0.71 -8.85 -4.82
CA GLY A 24 -0.34 -8.38 -5.73
C GLY A 24 0.21 -7.50 -6.87
N THR A 25 -0.65 -7.13 -7.81
CA THR A 25 -0.29 -6.18 -8.89
C THR A 25 -0.62 -4.76 -8.44
N LYS A 26 -1.89 -4.49 -8.13
CA LYS A 26 -2.35 -3.17 -7.65
C LYS A 26 -2.91 -3.29 -6.23
N GLY A 27 -2.78 -2.22 -5.44
CA GLY A 27 -3.34 -2.15 -4.09
C GLY A 27 -2.51 -2.76 -2.96
N LYS A 28 -1.31 -3.31 -3.23
CA LYS A 28 -0.40 -3.84 -2.20
C LYS A 28 -0.07 -2.79 -1.14
N GLY A 29 0.61 -1.70 -1.52
CA GLY A 29 0.94 -0.60 -0.61
C GLY A 29 -0.26 -0.04 0.13
N SER A 30 -1.41 0.13 -0.52
CA SER A 30 -2.65 0.57 0.13
C SER A 30 -3.16 -0.44 1.17
N THR A 31 -3.17 -1.73 0.84
CA THR A 31 -3.53 -2.81 1.77
C THR A 31 -2.60 -2.84 2.97
N CYS A 32 -1.27 -2.74 2.74
CA CYS A 32 -0.29 -2.67 3.82
C CYS A 32 -0.48 -1.44 4.70
N THR A 33 -0.76 -0.27 4.11
CA THR A 33 -0.99 0.98 4.83
C THR A 33 -2.25 0.89 5.69
N PHE A 34 -3.35 0.33 5.16
CA PHE A 34 -4.56 0.11 5.95
C PHE A 34 -4.31 -0.91 7.08
N ALA A 35 -3.67 -2.04 6.79
CA ALA A 35 -3.42 -3.08 7.79
C ALA A 35 -2.52 -2.58 8.94
N GLU A 36 -1.47 -1.83 8.59
CA GLU A 36 -0.62 -1.13 9.57
C GLU A 36 -1.44 -0.17 10.41
N SER A 37 -2.21 0.72 9.79
CA SER A 37 -2.94 1.77 10.49
C SER A 37 -4.04 1.22 11.41
N ILE A 38 -4.69 0.12 11.02
CA ILE A 38 -5.63 -0.63 11.87
C ILE A 38 -4.91 -1.18 13.10
N LEU A 39 -3.82 -1.91 12.90
CA LEU A 39 -3.09 -2.55 14.01
C LEU A 39 -2.49 -1.50 14.95
N ARG A 40 -1.98 -0.38 14.42
CA ARG A 40 -1.54 0.77 15.21
C ARG A 40 -2.68 1.39 16.00
N SER A 41 -3.86 1.54 15.41
CA SER A 41 -5.06 2.05 16.09
C SER A 41 -5.57 1.09 17.17
N CYS A 42 -5.22 -0.19 17.10
CA CYS A 42 -5.44 -1.18 18.16
C CYS A 42 -4.38 -1.11 19.28
N GLY A 43 -3.42 -0.18 19.19
CA GLY A 43 -2.39 0.05 20.22
C GLY A 43 -1.15 -0.83 20.07
N PHE A 44 -0.96 -1.48 18.92
CA PHE A 44 0.27 -2.19 18.60
C PHE A 44 1.29 -1.26 17.98
N ARG A 45 2.55 -1.57 18.21
CA ARG A 45 3.64 -0.90 17.54
C ARG A 45 3.97 -1.58 16.23
N THR A 46 4.11 -0.77 15.19
CA THR A 46 4.10 -1.24 13.82
C THR A 46 5.38 -0.90 13.09
N GLY A 47 5.88 -1.85 12.31
CA GLY A 47 6.83 -1.61 11.24
C GLY A 47 6.14 -1.80 9.90
N LEU A 48 6.30 -0.87 8.96
CA LEU A 48 5.75 -0.98 7.61
C LEU A 48 6.85 -0.78 6.57
N PHE A 49 6.99 -1.78 5.69
CA PHE A 49 7.91 -1.73 4.55
C PHE A 49 7.14 -1.69 3.24
N THR A 50 7.28 -0.59 2.49
CA THR A 50 6.54 -0.32 1.24
C THR A 50 7.44 0.11 0.08
N SER A 51 6.90 0.03 -1.14
CA SER A 51 7.61 0.43 -2.35
C SER A 51 6.71 0.88 -3.50
N PRO A 52 7.19 1.78 -4.38
CA PRO A 52 8.38 2.65 -4.23
C PRO A 52 8.14 3.78 -3.19
N HIS A 53 9.17 4.60 -2.93
CA HIS A 53 8.97 5.92 -2.31
C HIS A 53 8.66 6.97 -3.39
N LEU A 54 8.08 8.09 -2.98
CA LEU A 54 7.78 9.22 -3.85
C LEU A 54 8.91 10.26 -3.85
N ILE A 55 9.36 10.70 -2.68
CA ILE A 55 10.34 11.78 -2.51
C ILE A 55 11.57 11.26 -1.77
N ASP A 56 11.37 10.62 -0.62
CA ASP A 56 12.43 10.23 0.31
C ASP A 56 12.48 8.71 0.50
N VAL A 57 13.68 8.11 0.44
CA VAL A 57 13.88 6.68 0.66
C VAL A 57 13.36 6.19 2.01
N ARG A 58 13.30 7.07 3.02
CA ARG A 58 12.78 6.79 4.35
C ARG A 58 11.29 6.47 4.36
N GLU A 59 10.52 6.93 3.36
CA GLU A 59 9.11 6.57 3.19
C GLU A 59 8.87 5.06 3.06
N ARG A 60 9.91 4.31 2.66
CA ARG A 60 9.86 2.85 2.57
C ARG A 60 9.87 2.18 3.94
N PHE A 61 10.26 2.86 5.01
CA PHE A 61 10.43 2.31 6.34
C PHE A 61 9.68 3.17 7.34
N ARG A 62 8.48 2.73 7.71
CA ARG A 62 7.67 3.42 8.71
C ARG A 62 7.65 2.69 10.03
N LEU A 63 7.75 3.45 11.12
CA LEU A 63 7.58 3.01 12.49
C LEU A 63 6.41 3.79 13.08
N ASP A 64 5.40 3.09 13.56
CA ASP A 64 4.20 3.68 14.17
C ASP A 64 3.52 4.75 13.28
N GLY A 65 3.47 4.48 11.96
CA GLY A 65 2.86 5.36 10.96
C GLY A 65 3.72 6.54 10.52
N LEU A 66 4.93 6.70 11.07
CA LEU A 66 5.86 7.77 10.71
C LEU A 66 7.07 7.22 9.95
N ASP A 67 7.57 7.97 8.97
CA ASP A 67 8.82 7.61 8.30
C ASP A 67 9.97 7.56 9.32
N ILE A 68 10.88 6.61 9.14
CA ILE A 68 12.05 6.46 10.01
C ILE A 68 12.84 7.78 10.05
N SER A 69 13.32 8.17 11.24
CA SER A 69 14.16 9.36 11.36
C SER A 69 15.46 9.20 10.56
N GLU A 70 16.01 10.31 10.08
CA GLU A 70 17.26 10.31 9.32
C GLU A 70 18.40 9.67 10.12
N GLU A 71 18.52 10.01 11.41
CA GLU A 71 19.52 9.45 12.31
C GLU A 71 19.42 7.92 12.39
N LYS A 72 18.22 7.38 12.63
CA LYS A 72 18.00 5.93 12.69
C LYS A 72 18.30 5.28 11.34
N PHE A 73 17.83 5.88 10.25
CA PHE A 73 18.08 5.37 8.89
C PHE A 73 19.58 5.26 8.59
N ILE A 74 20.34 6.32 8.82
CA ILE A 74 21.79 6.38 8.60
C ILE A 74 22.50 5.32 9.46
N ARG A 75 22.11 5.19 10.74
CA ARG A 75 22.67 4.20 11.65
C ARG A 75 22.51 2.77 11.11
N TYR A 76 21.29 2.39 10.73
CA TYR A 76 21.02 1.04 10.23
C TYR A 76 21.60 0.81 8.83
N PHE A 77 21.58 1.83 7.98
CA PHE A 77 22.18 1.79 6.65
C PHE A 77 23.66 1.44 6.75
N TRP A 78 24.43 2.19 7.55
CA TRP A 78 25.88 1.97 7.68
C TRP A 78 26.20 0.65 8.38
N TRP A 79 25.37 0.23 9.34
CA TRP A 79 25.52 -1.09 9.95
C TRP A 79 25.41 -2.21 8.90
N CYS A 80 24.35 -2.18 8.07
CA CYS A 80 24.15 -3.16 7.01
C CYS A 80 25.27 -3.07 5.95
N TRP A 81 25.56 -1.85 5.48
CA TRP A 81 26.53 -1.60 4.42
C TRP A 81 27.93 -2.07 4.82
N ASN A 82 28.41 -1.71 6.01
CA ASN A 82 29.76 -2.04 6.44
C ASN A 82 29.95 -3.55 6.61
N LYS A 83 28.97 -4.26 7.20
CA LYS A 83 29.03 -5.72 7.33
C LYS A 83 29.01 -6.42 5.97
N LEU A 84 28.14 -5.96 5.06
CA LEU A 84 28.06 -6.53 3.71
C LEU A 84 29.36 -6.26 2.95
N LYS A 85 29.84 -5.02 2.90
CA LYS A 85 31.04 -4.62 2.16
C LYS A 85 32.28 -5.46 2.51
N VAL A 86 32.45 -5.84 3.78
CA VAL A 86 33.58 -6.66 4.25
C VAL A 86 33.47 -8.13 3.79
N LYS A 87 32.26 -8.63 3.56
CA LYS A 87 31.99 -10.05 3.27
C LYS A 87 31.54 -10.31 1.83
N THR A 88 31.26 -9.25 1.06
CA THR A 88 30.95 -9.31 -0.36
C THR A 88 32.22 -9.18 -1.20
N GLY A 89 32.26 -9.87 -2.32
CA GLY A 89 33.36 -9.91 -3.28
C GLY A 89 32.90 -10.59 -4.56
N ASP A 90 33.80 -11.20 -5.31
CA ASP A 90 33.47 -11.81 -6.62
C ASP A 90 32.43 -12.93 -6.51
N ASP A 91 32.50 -13.76 -5.46
CA ASP A 91 31.57 -14.89 -5.26
C ASP A 91 30.19 -14.48 -4.71
N ILE A 92 30.12 -13.33 -4.05
CA ILE A 92 28.90 -12.81 -3.42
C ILE A 92 28.91 -11.30 -3.65
N PRO A 93 28.30 -10.79 -4.74
CA PRO A 93 28.28 -9.36 -4.99
C PRO A 93 27.42 -8.64 -3.96
N MET A 94 27.60 -7.32 -3.86
CA MET A 94 26.70 -6.46 -3.09
C MET A 94 25.23 -6.69 -3.53
N PRO A 95 24.28 -6.75 -2.58
CA PRO A 95 22.89 -6.98 -2.93
C PRO A 95 22.37 -5.84 -3.80
N ALA A 96 21.59 -6.19 -4.82
CA ALA A 96 20.85 -5.21 -5.62
C ALA A 96 19.96 -4.33 -4.73
N TYR A 97 19.67 -3.12 -5.19
CA TYR A 97 19.05 -2.05 -4.41
C TYR A 97 17.84 -2.49 -3.58
N PHE A 98 16.81 -3.09 -4.19
CA PHE A 98 15.62 -3.53 -3.45
C PHE A 98 15.93 -4.61 -2.40
N ARG A 99 16.86 -5.53 -2.71
CA ARG A 99 17.29 -6.57 -1.78
C ARG A 99 18.02 -5.98 -0.58
N PHE A 100 18.87 -4.97 -0.80
CA PHE A 100 19.52 -4.24 0.28
C PHE A 100 18.49 -3.56 1.19
N LEU A 101 17.49 -2.89 0.59
CA LEU A 101 16.43 -2.23 1.36
C LEU A 101 15.58 -3.23 2.16
N ALA A 102 15.28 -4.41 1.61
CA ALA A 102 14.58 -5.44 2.38
C ALA A 102 15.41 -5.95 3.58
N LEU A 103 16.72 -6.15 3.41
CA LEU A 103 17.62 -6.48 4.52
C LEU A 103 17.63 -5.37 5.59
N LEU A 104 17.65 -4.12 5.15
CA LEU A 104 17.59 -2.95 6.02
C LEU A 104 16.27 -2.91 6.80
N ALA A 105 15.13 -3.20 6.16
CA ALA A 105 13.82 -3.26 6.82
C ALA A 105 13.79 -4.31 7.92
N PHE A 106 14.27 -5.52 7.63
CA PHE A 106 14.37 -6.58 8.64
C PHE A 106 15.26 -6.17 9.81
N LYS A 107 16.38 -5.50 9.54
CA LYS A 107 17.25 -5.00 10.60
C LYS A 107 16.55 -3.94 11.46
N ILE A 108 15.93 -2.94 10.83
CA ILE A 108 15.19 -1.88 11.52
C ILE A 108 14.11 -2.49 12.42
N PHE A 109 13.23 -3.33 11.86
CA PHE A 109 12.10 -3.88 12.62
C PHE A 109 12.51 -4.87 13.71
N SER A 110 13.68 -5.50 13.59
CA SER A 110 14.17 -6.42 14.62
C SER A 110 14.91 -5.72 15.76
N ASP A 111 15.59 -4.60 15.48
CA ASP A 111 16.37 -3.87 16.49
C ASP A 111 15.57 -2.80 17.21
N GLU A 112 14.61 -2.18 16.53
CA GLU A 112 13.75 -1.19 17.15
C GLU A 112 12.88 -1.89 18.19
N GLN A 113 13.26 -1.67 19.45
CA GLN A 113 12.55 -2.22 20.60
C GLN A 113 11.08 -1.88 20.43
N GLN A 114 10.24 -2.92 20.58
CA GLN A 114 8.79 -2.85 20.59
C GLN A 114 8.10 -2.91 19.23
N VAL A 115 8.69 -3.31 18.09
CA VAL A 115 7.84 -3.62 16.90
C VAL A 115 7.07 -4.92 17.13
N ASP A 116 5.76 -4.80 17.38
CA ASP A 116 4.86 -5.94 17.60
C ASP A 116 4.50 -6.64 16.29
N VAL A 117 4.30 -5.86 15.22
CA VAL A 117 3.94 -6.35 13.89
C VAL A 117 4.79 -5.70 12.79
N ALA A 118 5.26 -6.52 11.86
CA ALA A 118 5.91 -6.05 10.64
C ALA A 118 5.01 -6.31 9.42
N VAL A 119 4.52 -5.25 8.79
CA VAL A 119 3.72 -5.32 7.57
C VAL A 119 4.64 -5.12 6.36
N LEU A 120 4.76 -6.16 5.54
CA LEU A 120 5.71 -6.20 4.43
C LEU A 120 4.98 -6.22 3.10
N GLU A 121 5.20 -5.20 2.28
CA GLU A 121 4.88 -5.21 0.86
C GLU A 121 5.96 -5.95 0.07
N VAL A 122 5.52 -6.88 -0.79
CA VAL A 122 6.37 -7.48 -1.82
C VAL A 122 6.74 -6.43 -2.87
N GLY A 123 8.02 -6.34 -3.22
CA GLY A 123 8.49 -5.44 -4.27
C GLY A 123 8.07 -5.89 -5.66
N LEU A 124 8.47 -7.10 -6.04
CA LEU A 124 8.15 -7.66 -7.36
C LEU A 124 7.88 -9.16 -7.30
N GLY A 125 6.83 -9.60 -8.01
CA GLY A 125 6.43 -11.01 -8.04
C GLY A 125 5.94 -11.48 -6.68
N GLY A 126 6.72 -12.36 -6.05
CA GLY A 126 6.48 -12.88 -4.70
C GLY A 126 7.42 -14.04 -4.38
N LYS A 127 7.44 -15.07 -5.22
CA LYS A 127 8.22 -16.31 -5.04
C LYS A 127 9.70 -16.04 -4.78
N TYR A 128 10.32 -15.17 -5.58
CA TYR A 128 11.74 -14.82 -5.47
C TYR A 128 11.99 -13.42 -4.89
N ASP A 129 10.96 -12.78 -4.34
CA ASP A 129 11.09 -11.46 -3.74
C ASP A 129 11.97 -11.51 -2.48
N ALA A 130 12.71 -10.42 -2.23
CA ALA A 130 13.60 -10.33 -1.08
C ALA A 130 12.86 -10.44 0.27
N THR A 131 11.59 -10.05 0.33
CA THR A 131 10.75 -10.18 1.54
C THR A 131 10.28 -11.62 1.79
N ASN A 132 10.32 -12.51 0.79
CA ASN A 132 9.81 -13.88 0.90
C ASN A 132 10.71 -14.85 1.70
N VAL A 133 11.71 -14.32 2.40
CA VAL A 133 12.52 -15.08 3.37
C VAL A 133 11.81 -15.36 4.67
N VAL A 134 10.72 -14.62 4.96
CA VAL A 134 9.87 -14.89 6.12
C VAL A 134 9.23 -16.26 5.94
N LYS A 135 9.68 -17.27 6.71
CA LYS A 135 9.25 -18.66 6.57
C LYS A 135 7.81 -18.88 7.06
N ALA A 136 7.43 -18.18 8.12
CA ALA A 136 6.13 -18.32 8.78
C ALA A 136 5.54 -16.94 9.13
N PRO A 137 5.08 -16.15 8.14
CA PRO A 137 4.29 -14.97 8.44
C PRO A 137 3.01 -15.37 9.19
N VAL A 138 2.45 -14.45 9.97
CA VAL A 138 1.22 -14.68 10.73
C VAL A 138 0.03 -14.84 9.77
N VAL A 139 0.03 -14.05 8.68
CA VAL A 139 -1.00 -14.08 7.63
C VAL A 139 -0.44 -13.54 6.31
N CYS A 140 -0.91 -14.10 5.19
CA CYS A 140 -0.58 -13.64 3.84
C CYS A 140 -1.80 -13.02 3.13
N GLY A 141 -1.58 -11.97 2.34
CA GLY A 141 -2.57 -11.32 1.50
C GLY A 141 -2.14 -11.22 0.05
N ILE A 142 -3.05 -11.50 -0.88
CA ILE A 142 -2.87 -11.25 -2.32
C ILE A 142 -3.88 -10.18 -2.76
N SER A 143 -3.41 -8.97 -3.02
CA SER A 143 -4.24 -7.90 -3.57
C SER A 143 -4.57 -8.15 -5.05
N SER A 144 -5.26 -7.22 -5.71
CA SER A 144 -5.71 -7.39 -7.10
C SER A 144 -4.56 -7.76 -8.05
N LEU A 145 -4.80 -8.78 -8.86
CA LEU A 145 -3.91 -9.30 -9.90
C LEU A 145 -4.30 -8.76 -11.26
N GLY A 146 -3.29 -8.38 -12.03
CA GLY A 146 -3.42 -7.89 -13.39
C GLY A 146 -2.06 -7.88 -14.07
N TYR A 147 -2.07 -7.51 -15.36
CA TYR A 147 -0.88 -7.41 -16.18
C TYR A 147 -0.01 -6.23 -15.75
N ASP A 148 1.18 -6.53 -15.25
CA ASP A 148 2.23 -5.54 -14.94
C ASP A 148 3.57 -6.28 -14.86
N HIS A 149 4.67 -5.58 -15.19
CA HIS A 149 6.02 -6.16 -15.20
C HIS A 149 6.16 -7.47 -16.01
N MET A 150 5.49 -7.56 -17.15
CA MET A 150 5.43 -8.78 -17.98
C MET A 150 6.82 -9.25 -18.46
N GLU A 151 7.75 -8.31 -18.65
CA GLU A 151 9.14 -8.61 -19.03
C GLU A 151 9.91 -9.41 -17.97
N ILE A 152 9.43 -9.42 -16.72
CA ILE A 152 10.08 -10.13 -15.60
C ILE A 152 9.21 -11.29 -15.09
N LEU A 153 7.88 -11.10 -15.02
CA LEU A 153 6.96 -12.04 -14.38
C LEU A 153 6.26 -12.99 -15.35
N GLY A 154 6.48 -12.83 -16.66
CA GLY A 154 5.83 -13.62 -17.70
C GLY A 154 4.72 -12.84 -18.41
N ASN A 155 4.28 -13.39 -19.54
CA ASN A 155 3.35 -12.72 -20.46
C ASN A 155 1.89 -13.13 -20.26
N SER A 156 1.61 -13.98 -19.26
CA SER A 156 0.27 -14.44 -18.93
C SER A 156 -0.12 -14.15 -17.49
N LEU A 157 -1.42 -14.02 -17.25
CA LEU A 157 -1.95 -13.86 -15.89
C LEU A 157 -1.69 -15.12 -15.02
N VAL A 158 -1.53 -16.29 -15.65
CA VAL A 158 -1.16 -17.54 -14.97
C VAL A 158 0.23 -17.43 -14.35
N GLU A 159 1.23 -17.00 -15.12
CA GLU A 159 2.61 -16.83 -14.65
C GLU A 159 2.69 -15.76 -13.54
N ILE A 160 2.04 -14.62 -13.77
CA ILE A 160 1.97 -13.52 -12.80
C ILE A 160 1.32 -13.97 -11.48
N ALA A 161 0.23 -14.73 -11.56
CA ALA A 161 -0.44 -15.28 -10.39
C ALA A 161 0.43 -16.32 -9.68
N GLY A 162 1.14 -17.17 -10.41
CA GLY A 162 2.07 -18.17 -9.87
C GLY A 162 3.22 -17.54 -9.09
N GLU A 163 3.83 -16.49 -9.64
CA GLU A 163 4.89 -15.73 -8.95
C GLU A 163 4.36 -15.11 -7.64
N LYS A 164 3.17 -14.51 -7.66
CA LYS A 164 2.59 -13.85 -6.47
C LYS A 164 2.13 -14.86 -5.42
N ALA A 165 1.59 -16.00 -5.84
CA ALA A 165 1.22 -17.11 -4.96
C ALA A 165 2.43 -17.73 -4.23
N GLY A 166 3.65 -17.41 -4.67
CA GLY A 166 4.89 -17.84 -4.02
C GLY A 166 5.08 -17.33 -2.59
N ILE A 167 4.31 -16.33 -2.12
CA ILE A 167 4.32 -15.90 -0.72
C ILE A 167 3.44 -16.77 0.20
N LEU A 168 2.57 -17.61 -0.35
CA LEU A 168 1.74 -18.50 0.45
C LEU A 168 2.62 -19.53 1.16
N LYS A 169 2.35 -19.79 2.43
CA LYS A 169 3.12 -20.72 3.28
C LYS A 169 2.19 -21.75 3.92
N LYS A 170 2.70 -22.97 4.10
CA LYS A 170 1.96 -24.07 4.76
C LYS A 170 1.56 -23.66 6.18
N GLY A 171 0.30 -23.91 6.55
CA GLY A 171 -0.23 -23.58 7.88
C GLY A 171 -0.45 -22.09 8.17
N VAL A 172 -0.24 -21.22 7.18
CA VAL A 172 -0.47 -19.78 7.30
C VAL A 172 -1.79 -19.41 6.60
N PRO A 173 -2.71 -18.68 7.27
CA PRO A 173 -3.93 -18.20 6.64
C PRO A 173 -3.62 -17.27 5.48
N ALA A 174 -4.41 -17.42 4.42
CA ALA A 174 -4.23 -16.67 3.19
C ALA A 174 -5.54 -16.03 2.75
N TYR A 175 -5.47 -14.75 2.40
CA TYR A 175 -6.60 -13.99 1.88
C TYR A 175 -6.29 -13.40 0.51
N THR A 176 -7.31 -13.27 -0.31
CA THR A 176 -7.24 -12.58 -1.60
C THR A 176 -8.51 -11.78 -1.81
N VAL A 177 -8.50 -10.87 -2.76
CA VAL A 177 -9.70 -10.18 -3.25
C VAL A 177 -10.29 -10.92 -4.44
N PRO A 178 -11.48 -10.56 -4.98
CA PRO A 178 -11.95 -11.13 -6.23
C PRO A 178 -10.90 -10.96 -7.33
N GLN A 179 -10.60 -12.04 -8.05
CA GLN A 179 -9.62 -12.07 -9.14
C GLN A 179 -10.28 -12.54 -10.43
N PRO A 180 -9.68 -12.27 -11.60
CA PRO A 180 -10.01 -13.00 -12.82
C PRO A 180 -9.91 -14.51 -12.59
N GLU A 181 -10.80 -15.27 -13.21
CA GLU A 181 -10.95 -16.71 -12.97
C GLU A 181 -9.64 -17.49 -13.13
N VAL A 182 -8.87 -17.16 -14.18
CA VAL A 182 -7.58 -17.78 -14.48
C VAL A 182 -6.57 -17.55 -13.34
N ALA A 183 -6.49 -16.32 -12.81
CA ALA A 183 -5.64 -16.01 -11.67
C ALA A 183 -6.12 -16.74 -10.41
N MET A 184 -7.44 -16.73 -10.15
CA MET A 184 -8.03 -17.39 -8.97
C MET A 184 -7.76 -18.89 -8.96
N SER A 185 -7.82 -19.55 -10.13
CA SER A 185 -7.51 -20.97 -10.28
C SER A 185 -6.07 -21.28 -9.83
N VAL A 186 -5.10 -20.48 -10.28
CA VAL A 186 -3.69 -20.62 -9.87
C VAL A 186 -3.51 -20.42 -8.37
N LEU A 187 -4.15 -19.39 -7.79
CA LEU A 187 -4.09 -19.15 -6.34
C LEU A 187 -4.66 -20.34 -5.55
N LYS A 188 -5.81 -20.89 -5.96
CA LYS A 188 -6.44 -22.06 -5.32
C LYS A 188 -5.59 -23.32 -5.47
N GLN A 189 -5.03 -23.57 -6.66
CA GLN A 189 -4.12 -24.68 -6.89
C GLN A 189 -2.92 -24.59 -5.95
N ARG A 190 -2.26 -23.43 -5.90
CA ARG A 190 -1.09 -23.24 -5.03
C ARG A 190 -1.43 -23.39 -3.55
N ALA A 191 -2.58 -22.88 -3.13
CA ALA A 191 -3.05 -23.03 -1.76
C ALA A 191 -3.28 -24.52 -1.41
N SER A 192 -3.91 -25.27 -2.33
CA SER A 192 -4.13 -26.72 -2.21
C SER A 192 -2.83 -27.51 -2.07
N GLU A 193 -1.81 -27.22 -2.90
CA GLU A 193 -0.47 -27.84 -2.81
C GLU A 193 0.19 -27.64 -1.45
N LEU A 194 -0.09 -26.51 -0.80
CA LEU A 194 0.44 -26.16 0.52
C LEU A 194 -0.46 -26.65 1.68
N GLY A 195 -1.61 -27.26 1.37
CA GLY A 195 -2.60 -27.67 2.36
C GLY A 195 -3.22 -26.49 3.11
N VAL A 196 -3.37 -25.33 2.46
CA VAL A 196 -4.03 -24.14 3.02
C VAL A 196 -5.21 -23.72 2.15
N SER A 197 -6.26 -23.18 2.77
CA SER A 197 -7.35 -22.55 2.02
C SER A 197 -7.07 -21.06 1.83
N ILE A 198 -7.13 -20.57 0.59
CA ILE A 198 -7.14 -19.13 0.33
C ILE A 198 -8.59 -18.61 0.35
N ARG A 199 -8.88 -17.63 1.21
CA ARG A 199 -10.22 -17.06 1.38
C ARG A 199 -10.37 -15.79 0.55
N ILE A 200 -11.48 -15.66 -0.16
CA ILE A 200 -11.81 -14.46 -0.93
C ILE A 200 -12.52 -13.47 0.01
N VAL A 201 -12.02 -12.26 0.09
CA VAL A 201 -12.58 -11.17 0.90
C VAL A 201 -13.36 -10.23 -0.01
N PRO A 202 -14.64 -9.95 0.27
CA PRO A 202 -15.39 -8.95 -0.50
C PRO A 202 -14.85 -7.54 -0.25
N PRO A 203 -15.14 -6.58 -1.13
CA PRO A 203 -14.92 -5.17 -0.82
C PRO A 203 -15.59 -4.78 0.50
N LEU A 204 -14.93 -3.92 1.27
CA LEU A 204 -15.50 -3.39 2.50
C LEU A 204 -16.78 -2.60 2.20
N ASP A 205 -17.86 -2.90 2.92
CA ASP A 205 -19.11 -2.17 2.78
C ASP A 205 -19.00 -0.82 3.50
N PRO A 206 -19.18 0.33 2.80
CA PRO A 206 -19.10 1.65 3.42
C PRO A 206 -20.03 1.83 4.62
N ARG A 207 -21.14 1.10 4.70
CA ARG A 207 -22.07 1.16 5.85
C ARG A 207 -21.44 0.68 7.16
N GLN A 208 -20.35 -0.10 7.08
CA GLN A 208 -19.62 -0.59 8.26
C GLN A 208 -18.68 0.46 8.87
N LEU A 209 -18.60 1.66 8.28
CA LEU A 209 -17.68 2.74 8.67
C LEU A 209 -18.35 3.88 9.46
N GLU A 210 -19.64 3.79 9.79
CA GLU A 210 -20.37 4.85 10.53
C GLU A 210 -20.16 6.25 9.91
N ASP A 211 -20.34 6.33 8.59
CA ASP A 211 -20.15 7.55 7.78
C ASP A 211 -18.72 8.14 7.77
N GLN A 212 -17.73 7.44 8.36
CA GLN A 212 -16.32 7.82 8.25
C GLN A 212 -15.77 7.45 6.86
N PRO A 213 -15.11 8.38 6.15
CA PRO A 213 -14.44 8.06 4.90
C PRO A 213 -13.17 7.24 5.15
N LEU A 214 -12.76 6.46 4.16
CA LEU A 214 -11.40 5.91 4.13
C LEU A 214 -10.38 7.04 3.97
N GLY A 215 -9.23 6.92 4.63
CA GLY A 215 -8.12 7.88 4.50
C GLY A 215 -7.46 7.86 3.12
N LEU A 216 -7.61 6.75 2.38
CA LEU A 216 -7.23 6.66 0.97
C LEU A 216 -8.47 6.75 0.07
N HIS A 217 -8.45 7.66 -0.90
CA HIS A 217 -9.59 7.90 -1.77
C HIS A 217 -9.67 6.92 -2.97
N GLY A 218 -10.90 6.71 -3.44
CA GLY A 218 -11.23 5.93 -4.64
C GLY A 218 -11.98 4.63 -4.34
N GLU A 219 -12.90 4.24 -5.23
CA GLU A 219 -13.75 3.04 -5.02
C GLU A 219 -12.95 1.73 -4.88
N HIS A 220 -11.84 1.62 -5.60
CA HIS A 220 -10.93 0.48 -5.51
C HIS A 220 -10.31 0.33 -4.12
N GLN A 221 -10.28 1.38 -3.28
CA GLN A 221 -9.74 1.30 -1.93
C GLN A 221 -10.61 0.48 -0.99
N TYR A 222 -11.92 0.32 -1.24
CA TYR A 222 -12.76 -0.57 -0.43
C TYR A 222 -12.36 -2.03 -0.58
N MET A 223 -11.85 -2.42 -1.75
CA MET A 223 -11.28 -3.76 -1.96
C MET A 223 -9.98 -3.95 -1.17
N ASN A 224 -9.10 -2.94 -1.18
CA ASN A 224 -7.84 -2.96 -0.40
C ASN A 224 -8.11 -2.93 1.12
N ALA A 225 -9.08 -2.13 1.55
CA ALA A 225 -9.51 -2.00 2.93
C ALA A 225 -10.13 -3.31 3.44
N GLY A 226 -10.99 -3.96 2.65
CA GLY A 226 -11.56 -5.27 3.01
C GLY A 226 -10.47 -6.32 3.23
N LEU A 227 -9.49 -6.40 2.32
CA LEU A 227 -8.34 -7.28 2.50
C LEU A 227 -7.55 -6.92 3.77
N ALA A 228 -7.26 -5.64 3.99
CA ALA A 228 -6.52 -5.17 5.16
C ALA A 228 -7.23 -5.51 6.49
N VAL A 229 -8.56 -5.37 6.55
CA VAL A 229 -9.38 -5.76 7.71
C VAL A 229 -9.23 -7.25 8.00
N ALA A 230 -9.33 -8.11 6.97
CA ALA A 230 -9.16 -9.56 7.16
C ALA A 230 -7.75 -9.93 7.64
N LEU A 231 -6.72 -9.26 7.11
CA LEU A 231 -5.33 -9.46 7.52
C LEU A 231 -5.11 -9.02 8.97
N ALA A 232 -5.53 -7.81 9.33
CA ALA A 232 -5.40 -7.28 10.69
C ALA A 232 -6.16 -8.15 11.69
N ASN A 233 -7.42 -8.49 11.42
CA ASN A 233 -8.23 -9.34 12.28
C ASN A 233 -7.60 -10.72 12.52
N THR A 234 -7.10 -11.35 11.46
CA THR A 234 -6.42 -12.66 11.57
C THR A 234 -5.10 -12.56 12.34
N TRP A 235 -4.37 -11.46 12.17
CA TRP A 235 -3.16 -11.23 12.95
C TRP A 235 -3.49 -11.12 14.45
N LEU A 236 -4.50 -10.34 14.80
CA LEU A 236 -4.99 -10.15 16.18
C LEU A 236 -5.45 -11.47 16.80
N GLU A 237 -6.23 -12.26 16.06
CA GLU A 237 -6.66 -13.61 16.48
C GLU A 237 -5.47 -14.52 16.80
N ARG A 238 -4.54 -14.65 15.86
CA ARG A 238 -3.40 -15.56 16.02
C ARG A 238 -2.39 -15.13 17.07
N GLN A 239 -2.36 -13.84 17.41
CA GLN A 239 -1.53 -13.31 18.49
C GLN A 239 -2.27 -13.27 19.84
N GLY A 240 -3.52 -13.74 19.92
CA GLY A 240 -4.28 -13.79 21.18
C GLY A 240 -4.73 -12.41 21.67
N HIS A 241 -5.13 -11.54 20.73
CA HIS A 241 -5.46 -10.15 21.00
C HIS A 241 -6.89 -9.76 20.59
N LEU A 242 -7.74 -10.71 20.22
CA LEU A 242 -9.14 -10.44 19.90
C LEU A 242 -9.90 -9.80 21.08
N ASP A 243 -9.60 -10.22 22.31
CA ASP A 243 -10.26 -9.68 23.52
C ASP A 243 -9.98 -8.18 23.74
N ARG A 244 -8.97 -7.61 23.08
CA ARG A 244 -8.65 -6.17 23.12
C ARG A 244 -9.57 -5.34 22.23
N ILE A 245 -10.40 -5.99 21.42
CA ILE A 245 -11.23 -5.35 20.39
C ILE A 245 -12.68 -5.61 20.73
N HIS A 246 -13.42 -4.54 20.99
CA HIS A 246 -14.84 -4.63 21.22
C HIS A 246 -15.54 -4.78 19.86
N VAL A 247 -16.01 -5.99 19.56
CA VAL A 247 -16.84 -6.23 18.39
C VAL A 247 -18.20 -5.58 18.62
N LYS A 248 -18.58 -4.64 17.76
CA LYS A 248 -19.90 -4.00 17.83
C LYS A 248 -20.97 -4.97 17.31
N ASP A 249 -22.15 -4.92 17.93
CA ASP A 249 -23.33 -5.56 17.38
C ASP A 249 -23.72 -4.93 16.03
N HIS A 250 -24.42 -5.71 15.18
CA HIS A 250 -25.00 -5.26 13.89
C HIS A 250 -24.05 -5.16 12.67
N GLY A 251 -22.86 -5.77 12.71
CA GLY A 251 -22.02 -5.92 11.51
C GLY A 251 -21.16 -4.70 11.17
N THR A 252 -21.08 -3.72 12.08
CA THR A 252 -20.16 -2.59 12.02
C THR A 252 -18.75 -3.01 12.43
N LEU A 253 -17.73 -2.33 11.89
CA LEU A 253 -16.36 -2.58 12.31
C LEU A 253 -16.09 -2.02 13.72
N PRO A 254 -15.12 -2.61 14.46
CA PRO A 254 -14.64 -2.03 15.71
C PRO A 254 -14.13 -0.59 15.53
N ASP A 255 -14.26 0.25 16.56
CA ASP A 255 -13.85 1.67 16.51
C ASP A 255 -12.38 1.85 16.10
N GLN A 256 -11.50 0.97 16.58
CA GLN A 256 -10.08 0.99 16.24
C GLN A 256 -9.86 0.71 14.75
N PHE A 257 -10.69 -0.14 14.14
CA PHE A 257 -10.62 -0.46 12.72
C PHE A 257 -11.12 0.71 11.88
N ILE A 258 -12.26 1.30 12.24
CA ILE A 258 -12.81 2.49 11.56
C ILE A 258 -11.79 3.63 11.62
N LYS A 259 -11.24 3.91 12.81
CA LYS A 259 -10.19 4.91 13.01
C LYS A 259 -8.94 4.61 12.18
N GLY A 260 -8.46 3.36 12.20
CA GLY A 260 -7.29 2.96 11.43
C GLY A 260 -7.49 3.12 9.92
N LEU A 261 -8.68 2.78 9.42
CA LEU A 261 -9.04 2.97 8.03
C LEU A 261 -9.17 4.45 7.64
N SER A 262 -9.67 5.31 8.53
CA SER A 262 -9.89 6.73 8.24
C SER A 262 -8.61 7.57 8.28
N ILE A 263 -7.63 7.22 9.12
CA ILE A 263 -6.35 7.94 9.23
C ILE A 263 -5.24 7.40 8.32
N ALA A 264 -5.49 6.30 7.59
CA ALA A 264 -4.49 5.70 6.71
C ALA A 264 -4.08 6.68 5.60
N CYS A 265 -2.78 6.93 5.45
CA CYS A 265 -2.25 7.91 4.50
C CYS A 265 -1.06 7.35 3.70
N LEU A 266 -1.09 7.56 2.38
CA LEU A 266 -0.03 7.17 1.46
C LEU A 266 0.17 8.30 0.45
N GLN A 267 1.37 8.86 0.41
CA GLN A 267 1.70 10.01 -0.44
C GLN A 267 1.55 9.66 -1.92
N GLY A 268 1.07 10.62 -2.73
CA GLY A 268 0.89 10.44 -4.18
C GLY A 268 -0.23 9.46 -4.58
N ARG A 269 -1.17 9.15 -3.68
CA ARG A 269 -2.37 8.35 -3.97
C ARG A 269 -3.62 9.16 -3.71
N ALA A 270 -4.23 9.67 -4.77
CA ALA A 270 -5.46 10.45 -4.70
C ALA A 270 -5.37 11.55 -3.61
N GLN A 271 -4.24 12.24 -3.57
CA GLN A 271 -3.87 13.18 -2.51
C GLN A 271 -4.26 14.60 -2.91
N ILE A 272 -4.89 15.32 -1.99
CA ILE A 272 -5.29 16.72 -2.17
C ILE A 272 -4.41 17.58 -1.27
N VAL A 273 -3.69 18.54 -1.85
CA VAL A 273 -2.77 19.44 -1.13
C VAL A 273 -3.15 20.89 -1.45
N PRO A 274 -3.80 21.63 -0.54
CA PRO A 274 -3.99 23.06 -0.72
C PRO A 274 -2.67 23.80 -0.52
N ASP A 275 -2.41 24.79 -1.37
CA ASP A 275 -1.29 25.71 -1.20
C ASP A 275 -1.64 26.75 -0.11
N LEU A 276 -1.00 26.61 1.05
CA LEU A 276 -1.18 27.51 2.19
C LEU A 276 -0.20 28.70 2.18
N GLN A 277 0.77 28.73 1.26
CA GLN A 277 1.78 29.79 1.20
C GLN A 277 1.33 30.94 0.29
N VAL A 278 0.67 30.62 -0.83
CA VAL A 278 0.10 31.63 -1.75
C VAL A 278 -0.94 32.54 -1.05
N SER A 279 -1.59 32.06 0.01
CA SER A 279 -2.52 32.86 0.81
C SER A 279 -1.86 33.85 1.78
N SER A 280 -0.54 33.78 2.00
CA SER A 280 0.18 34.62 2.96
C SER A 280 0.90 35.82 2.33
N GLU A 281 1.37 35.71 1.08
CA GLU A 281 2.09 36.79 0.38
C GLU A 281 1.21 37.56 -0.64
N CYS A 282 0.14 36.95 -1.15
CA CYS A 282 -0.80 37.62 -2.05
C CYS A 282 -1.98 38.21 -1.25
N LYS A 283 -2.22 39.52 -1.39
CA LYS A 283 -3.38 40.22 -0.83
C LYS A 283 -4.74 39.73 -1.34
N ASP A 284 -4.73 38.83 -2.32
CA ASP A 284 -5.92 38.25 -2.93
C ASP A 284 -6.18 36.86 -2.33
N THR A 285 -6.87 36.84 -1.19
CA THR A 285 -7.30 35.63 -0.47
C THR A 285 -8.43 34.87 -1.19
N SER A 286 -8.77 35.26 -2.42
CA SER A 286 -9.99 34.82 -3.10
C SER A 286 -9.85 33.51 -3.88
N CYS A 287 -8.63 33.01 -4.15
CA CYS A 287 -8.43 31.81 -4.98
C CYS A 287 -7.29 30.89 -4.46
N PRO A 288 -7.60 29.92 -3.59
CA PRO A 288 -6.60 28.97 -3.11
C PRO A 288 -6.18 28.03 -4.26
N LEU A 289 -4.88 27.93 -4.51
CA LEU A 289 -4.32 26.91 -5.39
C LEU A 289 -4.43 25.54 -4.69
N VAL A 290 -4.92 24.53 -5.39
CA VAL A 290 -5.07 23.17 -4.85
C VAL A 290 -4.45 22.17 -5.81
N PHE A 291 -3.52 21.35 -5.30
CA PHE A 291 -2.88 20.27 -6.03
C PHE A 291 -3.64 18.96 -5.83
N TYR A 292 -3.94 18.27 -6.92
CA TYR A 292 -4.50 16.92 -6.93
C TYR A 292 -3.44 15.96 -7.47
N LEU A 293 -2.83 15.19 -6.58
CA LEU A 293 -1.65 14.38 -6.88
C LEU A 293 -2.02 12.90 -6.91
N ASP A 294 -1.72 12.22 -8.02
CA ASP A 294 -1.87 10.78 -8.15
C ASP A 294 -0.79 10.17 -9.05
N GLY A 295 -0.17 9.08 -8.57
CA GLY A 295 0.87 8.33 -9.30
C GLY A 295 0.35 7.27 -10.27
N ALA A 296 -0.83 7.46 -10.88
CA ALA A 296 -1.38 6.60 -11.91
C ALA A 296 -0.43 6.48 -13.12
N HIS A 297 -0.23 5.26 -13.61
CA HIS A 297 0.78 4.94 -14.65
C HIS A 297 0.44 3.70 -15.50
N SER A 298 -0.78 3.18 -15.39
CA SER A 298 -1.38 2.17 -16.28
C SER A 298 -2.74 2.65 -16.77
N PRO A 299 -3.23 2.17 -17.92
CA PRO A 299 -4.51 2.60 -18.49
C PRO A 299 -5.67 2.56 -17.48
N GLU A 300 -5.75 1.50 -16.68
CA GLU A 300 -6.78 1.30 -15.66
C GLU A 300 -6.63 2.30 -14.51
N SER A 301 -5.40 2.54 -14.05
CA SER A 301 -5.16 3.53 -12.98
C SER A 301 -5.42 4.96 -13.44
N MET A 302 -5.22 5.28 -14.73
CA MET A 302 -5.54 6.60 -15.29
C MET A 302 -7.04 6.87 -15.26
N GLU A 303 -7.85 5.86 -15.61
CA GLU A 303 -9.32 5.96 -15.52
C GLU A 303 -9.79 6.12 -14.05
N ILE A 304 -9.18 5.38 -13.12
CA ILE A 304 -9.49 5.49 -11.69
C ILE A 304 -9.13 6.89 -11.16
N CYS A 305 -7.96 7.42 -11.52
CA CYS A 305 -7.53 8.77 -11.17
C CYS A 305 -8.51 9.82 -11.70
N ALA A 306 -8.90 9.72 -12.98
CA ALA A 306 -9.88 10.61 -13.59
C ALA A 306 -11.24 10.57 -12.88
N LYS A 307 -11.74 9.37 -12.51
CA LYS A 307 -12.98 9.20 -11.74
C LYS A 307 -12.88 9.87 -10.37
N TRP A 308 -11.79 9.66 -9.65
CA TRP A 308 -11.54 10.30 -8.36
C TRP A 308 -11.52 11.83 -8.48
N PHE A 309 -10.68 12.37 -9.37
CA PHE A 309 -10.57 13.81 -9.61
C PHE A 309 -11.92 14.44 -9.96
N SER A 310 -12.68 13.76 -10.83
CA SER A 310 -14.00 14.22 -11.26
C SER A 310 -15.01 14.25 -10.12
N HIS A 311 -14.92 13.29 -9.20
CA HIS A 311 -15.81 13.20 -8.05
C HIS A 311 -15.51 14.30 -7.03
N VAL A 312 -14.25 14.49 -6.66
CA VAL A 312 -13.86 15.48 -5.62
C VAL A 312 -14.10 16.90 -6.10
N THR A 313 -13.76 17.22 -7.35
CA THR A 313 -13.97 18.58 -7.89
C THR A 313 -15.43 18.94 -8.14
N LYS A 314 -16.33 17.95 -8.27
CA LYS A 314 -17.78 18.18 -8.30
C LYS A 314 -18.38 18.40 -6.92
N LYS A 315 -17.87 17.70 -5.89
CA LYS A 315 -18.31 17.90 -4.50
C LYS A 315 -17.95 19.29 -3.99
N ASP A 316 -16.77 19.80 -4.34
CA ASP A 316 -16.38 21.18 -4.01
C ASP A 316 -17.30 22.22 -4.66
N ALA A 317 -17.89 21.91 -5.83
CA ALA A 317 -18.90 22.76 -6.45
C ALA A 317 -20.29 22.67 -5.79
N ALA A 318 -20.52 21.69 -4.90
CA ALA A 318 -21.84 21.32 -4.39
C ALA A 318 -22.03 21.47 -2.85
N GLN A 319 -21.00 21.81 -2.07
CA GLN A 319 -21.18 22.07 -0.63
C GLN A 319 -21.70 23.49 -0.35
N PRO A 320 -22.88 23.66 0.30
CA PRO A 320 -23.35 24.95 0.79
C PRO A 320 -22.67 25.25 2.14
N GLY A 321 -21.76 26.22 2.17
CA GLY A 321 -21.28 26.82 3.42
C GLY A 321 -22.40 27.57 4.16
N PRO A 322 -22.21 27.88 5.46
CA PRO A 322 -23.22 28.61 6.24
C PRO A 322 -23.43 29.99 5.63
N LEU A 323 -24.71 30.33 5.42
CA LEU A 323 -25.29 31.63 5.03
C LEU A 323 -24.35 32.84 5.14
N GLU A 324 -23.45 33.01 4.17
CA GLU A 324 -22.96 34.28 3.63
C GLU A 324 -22.03 33.95 2.45
N GLN A 325 -22.34 34.53 1.28
CA GLN A 325 -21.69 34.29 -0.02
C GLN A 325 -22.10 32.99 -0.73
N ARG A 326 -23.23 33.07 -1.44
CA ARG A 326 -23.37 32.34 -2.71
C ARG A 326 -22.16 32.69 -3.59
N ARG A 327 -21.13 31.83 -3.63
CA ARG A 327 -20.09 31.89 -4.67
C ARG A 327 -20.67 31.33 -5.96
N SER A 328 -21.65 32.04 -6.53
CA SER A 328 -22.07 31.82 -7.90
C SER A 328 -20.88 32.17 -8.81
N GLY A 329 -20.26 31.17 -9.42
CA GLY A 329 -19.37 31.36 -10.56
C GLY A 329 -17.93 31.79 -10.28
N ILE A 330 -17.22 31.13 -9.35
CA ILE A 330 -15.75 31.14 -9.44
C ILE A 330 -15.38 30.24 -10.62
N ASN A 331 -14.91 30.85 -11.71
CA ASN A 331 -14.41 30.16 -12.88
C ASN A 331 -13.07 29.47 -12.53
N SER A 332 -13.13 28.30 -11.90
CA SER A 332 -11.95 27.54 -11.50
C SER A 332 -11.25 26.97 -12.74
N LYS A 333 -10.08 27.52 -13.09
CA LYS A 333 -9.24 26.94 -14.14
C LYS A 333 -8.62 25.65 -13.63
N LYS A 334 -8.80 24.57 -14.38
CA LYS A 334 -8.17 23.27 -14.12
C LYS A 334 -6.99 23.10 -15.06
N ILE A 335 -5.82 22.79 -14.52
CA ILE A 335 -4.59 22.55 -15.29
C ILE A 335 -4.14 21.12 -15.01
N LEU A 336 -3.93 20.34 -16.07
CA LEU A 336 -3.36 19.00 -15.98
C LEU A 336 -1.85 19.09 -16.19
N LEU A 337 -1.08 18.68 -15.18
CA LEU A 337 0.33 18.38 -15.32
C LEU A 337 0.48 16.86 -15.42
N PHE A 338 0.88 16.36 -16.59
CA PHE A 338 1.06 14.94 -16.85
C PHE A 338 2.51 14.65 -17.23
N ASN A 339 3.10 13.67 -16.55
CA ASN A 339 4.44 13.18 -16.84
C ASN A 339 4.43 11.64 -16.79
N CYS A 340 5.16 11.00 -17.71
CA CYS A 340 5.33 9.55 -17.71
C CYS A 340 6.79 9.17 -17.99
N MET A 341 7.22 8.03 -17.45
CA MET A 341 8.55 7.50 -17.74
C MET A 341 8.66 7.06 -19.21
N SER A 342 9.88 7.05 -19.75
CA SER A 342 10.16 6.63 -21.13
C SER A 342 9.72 5.21 -21.48
N VAL A 343 9.57 4.34 -20.47
CA VAL A 343 9.10 2.95 -20.62
C VAL A 343 7.57 2.84 -20.69
N ARG A 344 6.85 3.96 -20.64
CA ARG A 344 5.38 4.01 -20.72
C ARG A 344 4.98 4.83 -21.94
N ASP A 345 3.89 4.43 -22.58
CA ASP A 345 3.36 5.10 -23.77
C ASP A 345 2.33 6.17 -23.38
N PRO A 346 2.65 7.48 -23.48
CA PRO A 346 1.70 8.56 -23.19
C PRO A 346 0.47 8.54 -24.11
N GLN A 347 0.59 8.01 -25.33
CA GLN A 347 -0.53 7.93 -26.28
C GLN A 347 -1.58 6.91 -25.85
N ILE A 348 -1.22 5.94 -25.02
CA ILE A 348 -2.16 4.99 -24.43
C ILE A 348 -2.73 5.53 -23.12
N LEU A 349 -1.92 6.21 -22.30
CA LEU A 349 -2.29 6.64 -20.96
C LEU A 349 -3.14 7.92 -20.92
N LEU A 350 -2.73 8.95 -21.66
CA LEU A 350 -3.36 10.27 -21.57
C LEU A 350 -4.81 10.28 -22.09
N PRO A 351 -5.14 9.65 -23.24
CA PRO A 351 -6.53 9.62 -23.72
C PRO A 351 -7.49 9.01 -22.70
N ARG A 352 -7.08 7.94 -22.00
CA ARG A 352 -7.91 7.30 -20.98
C ARG A 352 -8.32 8.24 -19.86
N LEU A 353 -7.41 9.12 -19.42
CA LEU A 353 -7.70 10.13 -18.41
C LEU A 353 -8.62 11.22 -18.96
N LEU A 354 -8.31 11.76 -20.15
CA LEU A 354 -9.08 12.85 -20.75
C LEU A 354 -10.50 12.41 -21.10
N ASP A 355 -10.67 11.25 -21.72
CA ASP A 355 -11.97 10.70 -22.10
C ASP A 355 -12.85 10.47 -20.86
N THR A 356 -12.26 9.94 -19.79
CA THR A 356 -12.98 9.70 -18.53
C THR A 356 -13.41 11.00 -17.87
N CYS A 357 -12.53 12.02 -17.85
CA CYS A 357 -12.88 13.35 -17.36
C CYS A 357 -13.98 14.01 -18.23
N ALA A 358 -13.90 13.87 -19.56
CA ALA A 358 -14.91 14.39 -20.49
C ALA A 358 -16.28 13.73 -20.27
N GLN A 359 -16.33 12.40 -20.16
CA GLN A 359 -17.54 11.65 -19.85
C GLN A 359 -18.14 12.04 -18.49
N LYS A 360 -17.30 12.43 -17.54
CA LYS A 360 -17.73 12.92 -16.23
C LYS A 360 -17.98 14.42 -16.20
N GLY A 361 -17.86 15.16 -17.31
CA GLY A 361 -18.14 16.60 -17.36
C GLY A 361 -17.17 17.45 -16.53
N THR A 362 -15.91 17.02 -16.41
CA THR A 362 -14.83 17.73 -15.71
C THR A 362 -13.74 18.26 -16.63
N SER A 363 -13.77 17.91 -17.91
CA SER A 363 -13.01 18.61 -18.96
C SER A 363 -13.71 19.91 -19.35
N THR A 364 -12.95 21.01 -19.36
CA THR A 364 -13.28 22.26 -20.04
C THR A 364 -12.38 22.43 -21.24
#